data_AF-A0A5K1G6F2-F1
#
_entry.id   AF-A0A5K1G6F2-F1
#
_cell.length_a   1.000
_cell.length_b   1.000
_cell.length_c   1.000
_cell.angle_alpha   90.00
_cell.angle_beta   90.00
_cell.angle_gamma   90.00
#
_symmetry.space_group_name_H-M   'P 1'
#
loop_
_entity.id
_entity.type
_entity.pdbx_description
1 polymer ?
#
loop_
_entity_poly.entity_id
_entity_poly.type
_entity_poly.pdbx_seq_one_letter_code
_entity_poly.pdbx_strand_id
1 'polypeptide(L)' 'HLRHLFKIDPADYMLSICGNDALRVLSSPGKSGSFFYLTHDDRFMIKTVKKSEVK' A
#
# COMPACT_ATOMS: atom_id res chain seq x y z
N HIS A 1 -8.62 7.81 12.21
CA HIS A 1 -10.03 7.41 12.13
C HIS A 1 -10.25 6.16 11.25
N LEU A 2 -10.01 6.21 9.93
CA LEU A 2 -10.26 5.05 9.03
C LEU A 2 -9.57 3.75 9.46
N ARG A 3 -8.27 3.79 9.79
CA ARG A 3 -7.54 2.61 10.29
C ARG A 3 -8.21 1.95 11.51
N HIS A 4 -8.72 2.76 12.45
CA HIS A 4 -9.44 2.26 13.61
C HIS A 4 -10.77 1.59 13.24
N LEU A 5 -11.54 2.17 12.31
CA LEU A 5 -12.79 1.57 11.83
C LEU A 5 -12.59 0.20 11.18
N PHE A 6 -11.47 0.02 10.47
CA PHE A 6 -11.07 -1.25 9.89
C PHE A 6 -10.29 -2.16 10.85
N LYS A 7 -10.21 -1.80 12.14
CA LYS A 7 -9.49 -2.53 13.19
C LYS A 7 -8.03 -2.82 12.81
N ILE A 8 -7.40 -1.88 12.10
CA ILE A 8 -5.99 -1.90 11.77
C ILE A 8 -5.24 -1.27 12.94
N ASP A 9 -4.47 -2.09 13.66
CA ASP A 9 -3.59 -1.61 14.71
C ASP A 9 -2.49 -0.70 14.12
N PRO A 10 -2.22 0.47 14.72
CA PRO A 10 -1.20 1.39 14.21
C PRO A 10 0.22 0.80 14.19
N ALA A 11 0.60 0.01 15.20
CA ALA A 11 1.94 -0.57 15.27
C ALA A 11 2.12 -1.65 14.20
N ASP A 12 1.13 -2.53 14.05
CA ASP A 12 1.10 -3.53 12.96
C ASP A 12 1.22 -2.87 11.59
N TYR A 13 0.43 -1.83 11.34
CA TYR A 13 0.46 -1.11 10.06
C TYR A 13 1.85 -0.53 9.76
N MET A 14 2.50 0.04 10.77
CA MET A 14 3.86 0.58 10.62
C MET A 14 4.88 -0.53 10.39
N LEU A 15 4.75 -1.70 11.03
CA LEU A 15 5.63 -2.83 10.79
C LEU A 15 5.46 -3.40 9.38
N SER A 16 4.22 -3.55 8.89
CA SER A 16 3.97 -4.07 7.53
C SER A 16 4.53 -3.16 6.42
N ILE A 17 4.55 -1.83 6.63
CA ILE A 17 4.95 -0.85 5.59
C ILE A 17 6.40 -0.37 5.76
N CYS A 18 6.84 -0.15 6.99
CA CYS A 18 8.12 0.48 7.32
C CYS A 18 9.08 -0.47 8.07
N GLY A 19 8.70 -1.73 8.23
CA GLY A 19 9.59 -2.76 8.76
C GLY A 19 10.77 -3.05 7.83
N ASN A 20 11.56 -4.05 8.21
CA ASN A 20 12.77 -4.40 7.46
C ASN A 20 12.49 -5.21 6.18
N ASP A 21 11.26 -5.68 5.99
CA ASP A 21 10.87 -6.46 4.82
C ASP A 21 10.61 -5.55 3.62
N ALA A 22 11.13 -5.94 2.46
CA ALA A 22 10.96 -5.19 1.23
C ALA A 22 9.51 -5.30 0.70
N LEU A 23 9.01 -4.19 0.15
CA LEU A 23 7.75 -4.19 -0.59
C LEU A 23 7.91 -4.94 -1.92
N ARG A 24 6.94 -5.79 -2.23
CA ARG A 24 6.92 -6.55 -3.50
C ARG A 24 6.30 -5.70 -4.59
N VAL A 25 7.03 -5.47 -5.67
CA VAL A 25 6.49 -4.78 -6.85
C VAL A 25 5.54 -5.71 -7.58
N LEU A 26 4.30 -5.26 -7.78
CA LEU A 26 3.36 -5.93 -8.66
C LEU A 26 3.46 -5.28 -10.04
N SER A 27 4.08 -5.99 -10.98
CA SER A 27 4.17 -5.57 -12.38
C SER A 27 2.78 -5.63 -13.01
N SER A 28 2.06 -4.50 -13.01
CA SER A 28 0.89 -4.34 -13.85
C SER A 28 1.11 -3.19 -14.84
N PRO A 29 1.43 -3.46 -16.12
CA PRO A 29 1.20 -2.49 -17.19
C PRO A 29 -0.31 -2.46 -17.48
N GLY A 30 -1.12 -2.15 -16.47
CA GLY A 30 -2.56 -1.99 -16.59
C GLY A 30 -2.91 -0.66 -17.26
N LYS A 31 -4.16 -0.50 -17.68
CA LYS A 31 -4.68 0.69 -18.40
C LYS A 31 -4.40 2.03 -17.71
N SER A 32 -4.16 2.06 -16.39
CA SER A 32 -3.89 3.29 -15.62
C SER A 32 -2.42 3.73 -15.63
N GLY A 33 -1.47 2.84 -15.93
CA GLY A 33 -0.03 3.12 -15.82
C GLY A 33 0.45 3.40 -14.39
N SER A 34 -0.28 2.90 -13.38
CA SER A 34 0.09 3.04 -11.96
C SER A 34 1.03 1.91 -11.54
N PHE A 35 2.00 2.21 -10.68
CA PHE A 35 2.77 1.20 -9.95
C PHE A 35 2.01 0.74 -8.72
N PHE A 36 2.11 -0.55 -8.44
CA PHE A 36 1.54 -1.18 -7.27
C PHE A 36 2.63 -1.90 -6.49
N TYR A 37 2.55 -1.79 -5.18
CA TYR A 37 3.43 -2.45 -4.23
C TYR A 37 2.57 -3.18 -3.20
N LEU A 38 3.03 -4.34 -2.75
CA LEU A 38 2.36 -5.16 -1.75
C LEU A 38 3.32 -5.39 -0.58
N THR A 39 2.81 -5.27 0.65
CA THR A 39 3.57 -5.60 1.85
C THR A 39 3.91 -7.09 1.89
N HIS A 40 4.99 -7.46 2.58
CA HIS A 40 5.45 -8.85 2.64
C HIS A 40 4.41 -9.81 3.24
N ASP A 41 3.53 -9.30 4.11
CA ASP A 41 2.46 -10.02 4.79
C ASP A 41 1.11 -10.00 4.05
N ASP A 42 1.07 -9.45 2.82
CA ASP A 42 -0.14 -9.38 1.97
C ASP A 42 -1.33 -8.61 2.55
N ARG A 43 -1.09 -7.78 3.58
CA ARG A 43 -2.15 -7.01 4.25
C ARG A 43 -2.46 -5.70 3.55
N PHE A 44 -1.47 -5.06 2.91
CA PHE A 44 -1.63 -3.70 2.38
C PHE A 44 -1.05 -3.55 0.97
N MET A 45 -1.85 -2.95 0.09
CA MET A 45 -1.42 -2.54 -1.25
C MET A 45 -1.20 -1.03 -1.30
N ILE A 46 -0.05 -0.61 -1.82
CA ILE A 46 0.32 0.79 -2.06
C ILE A 46 0.24 1.03 -3.57
N LYS A 47 -0.47 2.08 -3.98
CA LYS A 47 -0.66 2.44 -5.39
C LYS A 47 -0.13 3.85 -5.64
N THR A 48 0.64 4.04 -6.70
CA THR A 48 0.99 5.39 -7.16
C THR A 48 -0.22 6.05 -7.82
N VAL A 49 -0.50 7.29 -7.46
CA VAL A 49 -1.54 8.11 -8.07
C VAL A 49 -0.91 9.33 -8.74
N LYS A 50 -1.42 9.72 -9.91
CA LYS A 50 -1.04 10.97 -10.56
C LYS A 50 -1.63 12.12 -9.77
N LYS A 51 -0.96 13.28 -9.77
CA LYS A 51 -1.48 14.49 -9.11
C LYS A 51 -2.90 14.85 -9.57
N SER A 52 -3.23 14.61 -10.84
CA SER A 52 -4.58 14.83 -11.39
C SER A 52 -5.66 13.87 -10.86
N GLU A 53 -5.28 12.74 -10.27
CA GLU A 53 -6.19 11.78 -9.64
C GLU A 53 -6.45 12.13 -8.16
N VAL A 54 -5.62 13.01 -7.58
CA VAL A 54 -5.80 13.53 -6.23
C VAL A 54 -6.71 14.76 -6.32
N LYS A 55 -7.87 14.69 -5.67
CA LYS A 55 -8.79 15.82 -5.51
C LYS A 55 -8.48 16.59 -4.24
#